data_AF-A0A9E1WSY6-F1
#
_entry.id   AF-A0A9E1WSY6-F1
#
_cell.length_a   1.000
_cell.length_b   1.000
_cell.length_c   1.000
_cell.angle_alpha   90.00
_cell.angle_beta   90.00
_cell.angle_gamma   90.00
#
_symmetry.space_group_name_H-M   'P 1'
#
loop_
_entity.id
_entity.type
_entity.pdbx_description
1 polymer ?
#
loop_
_entity_poly.entity_id
_entity_poly.type
_entity_poly.pdbx_seq_one_letter_code
_entity_poly.pdbx_strand_id
1 'polypeptide(L)' 'FDLFGILFENHNDLRRILTDYGFVGHPLRKDFPMIGEVEMRYDEELGRVVYEPVSIEPNINVPRVIRK' A
#
# COMPACT_ATOMS: atom_id res chain seq x y z
N PHE A 1 12.25 -4.79 6.82
CA PHE A 1 12.04 -3.35 6.65
C PHE A 1 10.86 -3.10 5.71
N ASP A 2 10.96 -3.44 4.43
CA ASP A 2 9.99 -3.04 3.40
C ASP A 2 8.52 -3.45 3.68
N LEU A 3 8.26 -4.74 3.90
CA LEU A 3 6.87 -5.25 4.02
C LEU A 3 6.23 -5.13 5.41
N PHE A 4 7.03 -5.22 6.48
CA PHE A 4 6.55 -5.25 7.86
C PHE A 4 7.07 -4.09 8.74
N GLY A 5 8.08 -3.35 8.28
CA GLY A 5 8.74 -2.29 9.05
C GLY A 5 9.71 -2.77 10.12
N ILE A 6 10.09 -4.05 10.11
CA ILE A 6 11.07 -4.60 11.05
C ILE A 6 12.49 -4.17 10.63
N LEU A 7 13.24 -3.56 11.54
CA LEU A 7 14.64 -3.17 11.35
C LEU A 7 15.57 -4.33 11.71
N PHE A 8 16.65 -4.48 10.94
CA PHE A 8 17.65 -5.53 11.16
C PHE A 8 18.99 -4.88 11.48
N GLU A 9 19.56 -5.21 12.64
CA GLU A 9 20.89 -4.76 13.04
C GLU A 9 21.97 -5.44 12.17
N ASN A 10 23.09 -4.74 11.95
CA ASN A 10 24.25 -5.22 11.17
C ASN A 10 23.98 -5.53 9.68
N HIS A 11 22.91 -4.97 9.10
CA HIS A 11 22.66 -5.07 7.66
C HIS A 11 23.21 -3.84 6.93
N ASN A 12 24.16 -4.03 6.01
CA ASN A 12 24.90 -2.93 5.37
C ASN A 12 24.05 -2.05 4.43
N ASP A 13 23.01 -2.60 3.79
CA ASP A 13 22.16 -1.88 2.84
C ASP A 13 20.68 -2.22 3.07
N LEU A 14 20.14 -1.77 4.19
CA LEU A 14 18.74 -2.02 4.54
C LEU A 14 17.83 -1.02 3.82
N ARG A 15 17.31 -1.40 2.65
CA ARG A 15 16.38 -0.60 1.84
C ARG A 15 15.16 -1.38 1.36
N ARG A 16 14.23 -0.69 0.71
CA ARG A 16 13.05 -1.28 0.06
C ARG A 16 13.46 -2.10 -1.17
N ILE A 17 12.71 -3.13 -1.50
CA ILE A 17 13.00 -4.01 -2.66
C ILE A 17 11.74 -4.39 -3.46
N LEU A 18 10.58 -4.51 -2.82
CA LEU A 18 9.32 -4.90 -3.48
C LEU A 18 8.35 -3.74 -3.65
N THR A 19 8.33 -2.78 -2.71
CA THR A 19 7.46 -1.61 -2.86
C THR A 19 8.09 -0.59 -3.80
N ASP A 20 7.24 0.24 -4.39
CA ASP A 20 7.69 1.40 -5.17
C ASP A 20 8.57 2.35 -4.34
N TYR A 21 9.39 3.15 -5.02
CA TYR A 21 10.34 4.08 -4.42
C TYR A 21 9.66 5.15 -3.56
N GLY A 22 8.49 5.64 -3.98
CA GLY A 22 7.69 6.63 -3.25
C GLY A 22 6.72 6.05 -2.24
N PHE A 23 6.71 4.72 -2.05
CA PHE A 23 5.70 4.06 -1.24
C PHE A 23 5.80 4.43 0.24
N VAL A 24 4.66 4.79 0.85
CA VAL A 24 4.56 5.11 2.28
C VAL A 24 3.84 3.97 3.00
N GLY A 25 4.44 3.49 4.09
CA GLY A 25 3.91 2.37 4.87
C GLY A 25 4.54 1.01 4.57
N HIS A 26 3.93 -0.04 5.14
CA HIS A 26 4.39 -1.42 5.17
C HIS A 26 3.21 -2.38 4.88
N PRO A 27 3.10 -2.92 3.65
CA PRO A 27 1.86 -3.55 3.16
C PRO A 27 1.32 -4.74 3.97
N LEU A 28 2.18 -5.49 4.65
CA LEU A 28 1.79 -6.72 5.35
C LEU A 28 1.44 -6.50 6.83
N ARG A 29 1.40 -5.24 7.29
CA ARG A 29 0.86 -4.94 8.62
C ARG A 29 -0.67 -5.07 8.63
N LYS A 30 -1.23 -5.41 9.79
CA LYS A 30 -2.67 -5.72 9.93
C LYS A 30 -3.57 -4.49 9.91
N ASP A 31 -3.01 -3.34 10.20
CA ASP A 31 -3.63 -2.01 10.11
C ASP A 31 -3.56 -1.43 8.70
N PHE A 32 -2.74 -1.98 7.80
CA PHE A 32 -2.61 -1.49 6.44
C PHE A 32 -3.81 -1.96 5.57
N PRO A 33 -4.46 -1.05 4.81
CA PRO A 33 -5.60 -1.41 3.97
C PRO A 33 -5.17 -2.28 2.78
N MET A 34 -5.98 -3.29 2.44
CA MET A 34 -5.69 -4.22 1.33
C MET A 34 -5.54 -3.54 -0.03
N ILE A 35 -6.30 -2.46 -0.26
CA ILE A 35 -6.31 -1.68 -1.50
C ILE A 35 -5.18 -0.64 -1.55
N GLY A 36 -4.48 -0.40 -0.42
CA GLY A 36 -3.54 0.70 -0.28
C GLY A 36 -4.22 2.06 -0.09
N GLU A 37 -3.40 3.11 -0.06
CA GLU A 37 -3.84 4.50 0.14
C GLU A 37 -3.80 5.32 -1.15
N VAL A 38 -2.95 4.95 -2.10
CA VAL A 38 -2.74 5.65 -3.37
C VAL A 38 -2.87 4.71 -4.58
N GLU A 39 -3.46 5.22 -5.66
CA GLU A 39 -3.54 4.60 -6.97
C GLU A 39 -2.73 5.40 -8.01
N MET A 40 -2.26 4.72 -9.05
CA MET A 40 -1.52 5.33 -10.14
C MET A 40 -2.40 5.47 -11.38
N ARG A 41 -2.42 6.67 -11.97
CA ARG A 41 -3.12 6.95 -13.23
C ARG A 41 -2.19 7.71 -14.18
N TYR A 42 -2.33 7.50 -15.48
CA TYR A 42 -1.68 8.37 -16.48
C TYR A 42 -2.49 9.65 -16.67
N ASP A 43 -1.83 10.79 -16.54
CA ASP A 43 -2.43 12.10 -16.80
C ASP A 43 -1.95 12.62 -18.16
N GLU A 44 -2.89 12.79 -19.09
CA GLU A 44 -2.60 13.23 -20.47
C GLU A 44 -2.17 14.70 -20.52
N GLU A 45 -2.69 15.57 -19.65
CA GLU A 45 -2.35 17.00 -19.65
C GLU A 45 -0.93 17.22 -19.13
N LEU A 46 -0.53 16.46 -18.11
CA LEU A 46 0.81 16.51 -17.53
C LEU A 46 1.81 15.60 -18.25
N GLY A 47 1.35 14.69 -19.10
CA GLY A 47 2.18 13.73 -19.84
C GLY A 47 2.96 12.76 -18.95
N ARG A 48 2.41 12.39 -17.78
CA ARG A 48 3.12 11.56 -16.78
C ARG A 48 2.17 10.71 -15.93
N VAL A 49 2.73 9.70 -15.26
CA VAL A 49 2.01 8.95 -14.22
C VAL A 49 1.91 9.81 -12.96
N VAL A 50 0.70 9.93 -12.41
CA VAL A 50 0.39 10.63 -11.17
C VAL A 50 -0.08 9.65 -10.09
N TYR A 51 0.16 10.00 -8.83
CA TYR A 51 -0.32 9.28 -7.66
C TYR A 51 -1.51 10.04 -7.08
N GLU A 52 -2.66 9.39 -6.98
CA GLU A 52 -3.91 9.96 -6.47
C GLU A 52 -4.44 9.08 -5.32
N PRO A 53 -5.22 9.61 -4.37
CA PRO A 53 -5.86 8.78 -3.35
C PRO A 53 -6.76 7.71 -3.97
N VAL A 54 -6.76 6.51 -3.39
CA VAL A 54 -7.57 5.38 -3.90
C VAL A 54 -9.06 5.74 -3.95
N SER A 55 -9.68 5.50 -5.09
CA SER A 55 -11.12 5.75 -5.33
C SER A 55 -11.98 4.49 -5.18
N ILE A 56 -11.36 3.32 -5.06
CA ILE A 56 -12.01 2.01 -5.06
C ILE A 56 -12.62 1.69 -3.69
N GLU A 57 -13.90 1.31 -3.67
CA GLU A 57 -14.52 0.77 -2.45
C GLU A 57 -14.06 -0.67 -2.17
N PRO A 58 -13.69 -0.98 -0.91
CA PRO A 58 -13.24 -2.32 -0.55
C PRO A 58 -14.38 -3.34 -0.65
N ASN A 59 -14.19 -4.36 -1.50
CA ASN A 59 -15.09 -5.51 -1.53
C ASN A 59 -14.72 -6.51 -0.42
N ILE A 60 -15.48 -6.48 0.67
CA ILE A 60 -15.22 -7.30 1.86
C ILE A 60 -16.05 -8.59 1.76
N ASN A 61 -15.39 -9.73 1.53
CA ASN A 61 -16.02 -11.07 1.50
C ASN A 61 -16.36 -11.63 2.90
N VAL A 62 -16.29 -10.82 3.96
CA VAL A 62 -16.57 -11.27 5.32
C VAL A 62 -18.08 -11.42 5.50
N PRO A 63 -18.57 -12.60 5.89
CA PRO A 63 -20.00 -12.80 6.11
C PRO A 63 -20.49 -11.87 7.23
N ARG A 64 -21.51 -11.07 6.94
CA ARG A 64 -22.18 -10.24 7.94
C ARG A 64 -22.96 -11.15 8.89
N VAL A 65 -22.53 -11.24 10.15
CA VAL A 65 -23.29 -11.92 11.19
C VAL A 65 -24.49 -11.05 11.57
N ILE A 66 -25.65 -11.34 10.98
CA ILE A 66 -26.92 -10.69 11.35
C ILE A 66 -27.43 -11.41 12.62
N ARG A 67 -27.36 -10.74 13.76
CA ARG A 67 -28.05 -11.19 14.98
C ARG A 67 -29.47 -10.62 14.93
N LYS A 68 -30.47 -11.51 14.95
CA LYS A 68 -31.89 -11.15 15.13
C LYS A 68 -32.21 -10.98 16.61
#